data_AF-A0A9C9FZZ0-F1
#
_entry.id   AF-A0A9C9FZZ0-F1
#
_cell.length_a   1.000
_cell.length_b   1.000
_cell.length_c   1.000
_cell.angle_alpha   90.00
_cell.angle_beta   90.00
_cell.angle_gamma   90.00
#
_symmetry.space_group_name_H-M   'P 1'
#
loop_
_entity.id
_entity.type
_entity.pdbx_description
1 polymer ?
#
loop_
_entity_poly.entity_id
_entity_poly.type
_entity_poly.pdbx_seq_one_letter_code
_entity_poly.pdbx_strand_id
1 'polypeptide(L)'
;MDTTMLFCSTIEQAGLYPIVILKDGHSFVGVWLQPDSFRSVVTDDVTALRKRISLNELIVFETTLITQSPVLPFSAAIENGKKQLVEEVEADFVCAIDILSMLKNALFEFYNLLNISGFLIHYRGILQH
;
A
#
# COMPACT_ATOMS: atom_id res chain seq x y z
N MET A 1 -8.09 -9.84 7.90
CA MET A 1 -6.97 -10.19 7.00
C MET A 1 -7.42 -10.59 5.60
N ASP A 2 -8.32 -11.57 5.41
CA ASP A 2 -8.67 -12.05 4.06
C ASP A 2 -9.23 -10.98 3.12
N THR A 3 -10.19 -10.18 3.59
CA THR A 3 -10.76 -9.05 2.84
C THR A 3 -9.70 -7.99 2.52
N THR A 4 -8.73 -7.79 3.42
CA THR A 4 -7.61 -6.86 3.22
C THR A 4 -6.77 -7.26 2.03
N MET A 5 -6.37 -8.53 1.92
CA MET A 5 -5.57 -9.02 0.80
C MET A 5 -6.37 -9.05 -0.51
N LEU A 6 -7.67 -9.37 -0.44
CA LEU A 6 -8.56 -9.28 -1.60
C LEU A 6 -8.66 -7.85 -2.15
N PHE A 7 -8.88 -6.85 -1.28
CA PHE A 7 -8.92 -5.45 -1.71
C PHE A 7 -7.56 -4.96 -2.19
N CYS A 8 -6.48 -5.29 -1.48
CA CYS A 8 -5.13 -4.92 -1.88
C CYS A 8 -4.81 -5.41 -3.31
N SER A 9 -5.02 -6.70 -3.57
CA SER A 9 -4.72 -7.29 -4.88
C SER A 9 -5.59 -6.73 -6.01
N THR A 10 -6.86 -6.41 -5.74
CA THR A 10 -7.76 -5.82 -6.75
C THR A 10 -7.42 -4.36 -7.03
N ILE A 11 -7.02 -3.59 -6.01
CA ILE A 11 -6.59 -2.19 -6.15
C ILE A 11 -5.27 -2.11 -6.92
N GLU A 12 -4.30 -2.97 -6.62
CA GLU A 12 -3.04 -3.06 -7.37
C GLU A 12 -3.30 -3.41 -8.84
N GLN A 13 -4.13 -4.43 -9.11
CA GLN A 13 -4.49 -4.81 -10.48
C GLN A 13 -5.25 -3.72 -11.24
N ALA A 14 -5.98 -2.85 -10.54
CA ALA A 14 -6.63 -1.68 -11.13
C ALA A 14 -5.65 -0.54 -11.48
N GLY A 15 -4.34 -0.71 -11.21
CA GLY A 15 -3.31 0.29 -11.48
C GLY A 15 -3.24 1.40 -10.42
N LEU A 16 -3.85 1.16 -9.25
CA LEU A 16 -3.77 2.06 -8.09
C LEU A 16 -2.68 1.57 -7.12
N TYR A 17 -2.49 2.33 -6.04
CA TYR A 17 -1.34 2.18 -5.15
C TYR A 17 -1.81 1.80 -3.73
N PRO A 18 -2.05 0.50 -3.46
CA PRO A 18 -2.56 0.06 -2.17
C PRO A 18 -1.46 0.06 -1.09
N ILE A 19 -1.92 0.21 0.14
CA ILE A 19 -1.15 0.01 1.38
C ILE A 19 -1.92 -1.01 2.22
N VAL A 20 -1.24 -2.03 2.71
CA VAL A 20 -1.79 -2.95 3.73
C VAL A 20 -1.48 -2.37 5.10
N ILE A 21 -2.49 -2.19 5.93
CA ILE A 21 -2.34 -1.67 7.29
C ILE A 21 -2.65 -2.79 8.28
N LEU A 22 -1.70 -3.06 9.18
CA LEU A 22 -1.78 -4.09 10.20
C LEU A 22 -1.92 -3.46 11.58
N LYS A 23 -2.87 -4.01 12.34
CA LYS A 23 -3.05 -3.79 13.76
C LYS A 23 -3.06 -5.13 14.49
N ASP A 24 -2.90 -5.13 15.80
CA ASP A 24 -3.09 -6.34 16.58
C ASP A 24 -4.52 -6.88 16.38
N GLY A 25 -4.60 -8.14 15.95
CA GLY A 25 -5.86 -8.82 15.62
C GLY A 25 -6.66 -8.25 14.44
N HIS A 26 -6.18 -7.23 13.72
CA HIS A 26 -6.97 -6.56 12.69
C HIS A 26 -6.17 -6.03 11.50
N SER A 27 -6.81 -5.89 10.35
CA SER A 27 -6.14 -5.35 9.15
C SER A 27 -7.12 -4.69 8.19
N PHE A 28 -6.64 -3.67 7.50
CA PHE A 28 -7.44 -2.89 6.55
C PHE A 28 -6.54 -2.25 5.49
N VAL A 29 -7.13 -1.54 4.53
CA VAL A 29 -6.42 -1.08 3.34
C VAL A 29 -6.37 0.45 3.29
N GLY A 30 -5.22 0.97 2.88
CA GLY A 30 -5.04 2.32 2.38
C GLY A 30 -4.84 2.36 0.86
N VAL A 31 -5.13 3.48 0.22
CA VAL A 31 -4.89 3.70 -1.22
C VAL A 31 -4.36 5.11 -1.42
N TRP A 32 -3.18 5.25 -2.03
CA TRP A 32 -2.71 6.57 -2.44
C TRP A 32 -3.59 7.11 -3.57
N LEU A 33 -3.98 8.37 -3.44
CA LEU A 33 -4.77 9.09 -4.43
C LEU A 33 -3.92 9.66 -5.57
N GLN A 34 -2.59 9.58 -5.45
CA GLN A 34 -1.61 9.97 -6.43
C GLN A 34 -0.47 8.94 -6.47
N PRO A 35 0.39 8.93 -7.51
CA PRO A 35 1.55 8.02 -7.64
C PRO A 35 2.69 8.31 -6.65
N ASP A 36 2.37 8.36 -5.37
CA ASP A 36 3.30 8.59 -4.26
C ASP A 36 3.50 7.32 -3.43
N SER A 37 4.56 7.29 -2.63
CA SER A 37 4.90 6.16 -1.78
C SER A 37 5.72 6.62 -0.58
N PHE A 38 5.74 5.82 0.49
CA PHE A 38 6.67 6.04 1.58
C PHE A 38 8.12 5.84 1.13
N ARG A 39 9.07 6.27 1.97
CA ARG A 39 10.51 6.05 1.72
C ARG A 39 10.92 4.60 1.95
N SER A 40 10.17 3.88 2.77
CA SER A 40 10.42 2.50 3.16
C SER A 40 9.20 1.66 2.83
N VAL A 41 9.43 0.39 2.47
CA VAL A 41 8.35 -0.57 2.17
C VAL A 41 7.44 -0.78 3.36
N VAL A 42 8.02 -0.80 4.56
CA VAL A 42 7.30 -0.92 5.82
C VAL A 42 7.53 0.33 6.64
N THR A 43 6.47 0.86 7.25
CA THR A 43 6.52 1.95 8.23
C THR A 43 5.71 1.58 9.46
N ASP A 44 6.28 1.82 10.63
CA ASP A 44 5.67 1.74 11.96
C ASP A 44 5.21 3.12 12.46
N ASP A 45 5.36 4.17 11.64
CA ASP A 45 4.91 5.53 11.96
C ASP A 45 3.46 5.76 11.51
N VAL A 46 2.52 5.56 12.43
CA VAL A 46 1.10 5.88 12.18
C VAL A 46 0.85 7.38 11.94
N THR A 47 1.71 8.26 12.47
CA THR A 47 1.58 9.71 12.27
C THR A 47 1.85 10.05 10.81
N ALA A 48 2.75 9.33 10.14
CA ALA A 48 2.95 9.44 8.70
C ALA A 48 1.66 9.12 7.92
N LEU A 49 0.92 8.06 8.28
CA LEU A 49 -0.38 7.75 7.65
C LEU A 49 -1.39 8.86 7.91
N ARG A 50 -1.58 9.28 9.16
CA ARG A 50 -2.53 10.35 9.54
C ARG A 50 -2.28 11.63 8.75
N LYS A 51 -1.00 12.00 8.60
CA LYS A 51 -0.61 13.18 7.83
C LYS A 51 -1.07 13.08 6.38
N ARG A 52 -0.82 11.95 5.71
CA ARG A 52 -1.23 11.74 4.30
C ARG A 52 -2.74 11.69 4.14
N ILE A 53 -3.46 11.16 5.13
CA ILE A 53 -4.92 11.22 5.17
C ILE A 53 -5.40 12.67 5.29
N SER A 54 -4.82 13.46 6.20
CA SER A 54 -5.20 14.87 6.41
C SER A 54 -4.95 15.75 5.19
N LEU A 55 -3.97 15.38 4.35
CA LEU A 55 -3.62 16.06 3.11
C LEU A 55 -4.45 15.57 1.90
N ASN A 56 -5.37 14.62 2.11
CA ASN A 56 -6.11 13.94 1.04
C ASN A 56 -5.19 13.30 -0.02
N GLU A 57 -4.03 12.80 0.41
CA GLU A 57 -3.10 12.05 -0.44
C GLU A 57 -3.31 10.54 -0.28
N LEU A 58 -3.89 10.13 0.85
CA LEU A 58 -4.14 8.74 1.21
C LEU A 58 -5.57 8.60 1.73
N ILE A 59 -6.32 7.62 1.22
CA ILE A 59 -7.56 7.15 1.88
C ILE A 59 -7.28 5.83 2.58
N VAL A 60 -7.99 5.56 3.66
CA VAL A 60 -8.00 4.26 4.35
C VAL A 60 -9.44 3.83 4.56
N PHE A 61 -9.72 2.53 4.48
CA PHE A 61 -11.08 2.03 4.65
C PHE A 61 -11.13 0.63 5.28
N GLU A 62 -12.14 0.43 6.11
CA GLU A 62 -12.40 -0.83 6.81
C GLU A 62 -12.94 -1.90 5.87
N THR A 63 -12.08 -2.85 5.50
CA THR A 63 -12.40 -3.86 4.49
C THR A 63 -13.46 -4.87 4.93
N THR A 64 -13.62 -5.08 6.24
CA THR A 64 -14.57 -6.08 6.76
C THR A 64 -16.03 -5.66 6.63
N LEU A 65 -16.32 -4.37 6.43
CA LEU A 65 -17.71 -3.91 6.31
C LEU A 65 -18.44 -4.46 5.08
N ILE A 66 -17.71 -4.95 4.07
CA ILE A 66 -18.31 -5.61 2.91
C ILE A 66 -19.04 -6.91 3.27
N THR A 67 -18.68 -7.55 4.39
CA THR A 67 -19.29 -8.81 4.82
C THR A 67 -20.52 -8.59 5.71
N GLN A 68 -20.90 -7.33 5.97
CA GLN A 68 -22.07 -7.01 6.78
C GLN A 68 -23.35 -7.02 5.95
N SER A 69 -24.47 -7.27 6.62
CA SER A 69 -25.81 -7.17 6.03
C SER A 69 -26.69 -6.30 6.91
N PRO A 70 -27.19 -5.14 6.42
CA PRO A 70 -26.97 -4.60 5.07
C PRO A 70 -25.53 -4.11 4.87
N VAL A 71 -25.07 -4.09 3.61
CA VAL A 71 -23.76 -3.54 3.26
C VAL A 71 -23.77 -2.04 3.48
N LEU A 72 -22.76 -1.53 4.20
CA LEU A 72 -22.60 -0.12 4.48
C LEU A 72 -22.01 0.64 3.27
N PRO A 73 -22.30 1.94 3.12
CA PRO A 73 -21.70 2.74 2.06
C PRO A 73 -20.18 2.86 2.23
N PHE A 74 -19.45 3.04 1.13
CA PHE A 74 -17.99 3.17 1.15
C PHE A 74 -17.48 4.31 2.05
N SER A 75 -18.24 5.42 2.16
CA SER A 75 -17.93 6.50 3.09
C SER A 75 -17.89 6.03 4.55
N ALA A 76 -18.77 5.11 4.96
CA ALA A 76 -18.73 4.52 6.29
C ALA A 76 -17.50 3.63 6.47
N ALA A 77 -17.08 2.90 5.44
CA ALA A 77 -15.82 2.14 5.48
C ALA A 77 -14.61 3.06 5.66
N ILE A 78 -14.58 4.20 4.97
CA ILE A 78 -13.52 5.20 5.14
C ILE A 78 -13.48 5.72 6.58
N GLU A 79 -14.63 6.12 7.12
CA GLU A 79 -14.70 6.65 8.49
C GLU A 79 -14.30 5.61 9.54
N ASN A 80 -14.67 4.33 9.36
CA ASN A 80 -14.21 3.25 10.23
C ASN A 80 -12.71 2.99 10.09
N GLY A 81 -12.15 3.03 8.87
CA GLY A 81 -10.72 2.90 8.64
C GLY A 81 -9.92 4.01 9.33
N LYS A 82 -10.39 5.27 9.28
CA LYS A 82 -9.76 6.40 9.98
C LYS A 82 -9.78 6.22 11.50
N LYS A 83 -10.90 5.72 12.06
CA LYS A 83 -11.02 5.44 13.50
C LYS A 83 -10.01 4.38 13.97
N GLN A 84 -9.56 3.48 13.10
CA GLN A 84 -8.52 2.51 13.47
C GLN A 84 -7.14 3.15 13.67
N LEU A 85 -6.95 4.37 13.20
CA LEU A 85 -5.68 5.08 13.25
C LEU A 85 -5.67 6.25 14.22
N VAL A 86 -6.71 6.51 15.04
CA VAL A 86 -6.67 7.63 16.01
C VAL A 86 -5.69 7.37 17.15
N GLU A 87 -5.30 8.42 17.88
CA GLU A 87 -4.29 8.34 18.95
C GLU A 87 -4.69 7.35 20.05
N GLU A 88 -5.99 7.27 20.35
CA GLU A 88 -6.54 6.42 21.41
C GLU A 88 -6.35 4.92 21.16
N VAL A 89 -6.14 4.52 19.91
CA VAL A 89 -5.97 3.12 19.49
C VAL A 89 -4.64 2.87 18.77
N GLU A 90 -3.70 3.81 18.90
CA GLU A 90 -2.39 3.76 18.27
C GLU A 90 -1.53 2.60 18.79
N ALA A 91 -1.68 2.23 20.07
CA ALA A 91 -0.93 1.14 20.68
C ALA A 91 -1.12 -0.20 19.97
N ASP A 92 -2.25 -0.37 19.28
CA ASP A 92 -2.56 -1.57 18.51
C ASP A 92 -1.98 -1.52 17.08
N PHE A 93 -1.43 -0.38 16.63
CA PHE A 93 -0.84 -0.26 15.30
C PHE A 93 0.47 -1.04 15.23
N VAL A 94 0.58 -1.91 14.23
CA VAL A 94 1.78 -2.74 14.03
C VAL A 94 2.65 -2.14 12.95
N CYS A 95 2.11 -2.01 11.72
CA CYS A 95 2.81 -1.38 10.61
C CYS A 95 1.87 -1.11 9.43
N ALA A 96 2.36 -0.32 8.48
CA ALA A 96 1.83 -0.22 7.13
C ALA A 96 2.86 -0.72 6.11
N ILE A 97 2.39 -1.52 5.16
CA ILE A 97 3.18 -2.10 4.07
C ILE A 97 2.74 -1.42 2.77
N ASP A 98 3.63 -0.63 2.20
CA ASP A 98 3.42 0.10 0.95
C ASP A 98 3.84 -0.76 -0.24
N ILE A 99 2.84 -1.20 -0.99
CA ILE A 99 3.02 -2.11 -2.13
C ILE A 99 3.74 -1.42 -3.28
N LEU A 100 3.48 -0.14 -3.53
CA LEU A 100 4.18 0.60 -4.58
C LEU A 100 5.67 0.77 -4.26
N SER A 101 5.99 1.08 -3.00
CA SER A 101 7.38 1.13 -2.54
C SER A 101 8.09 -0.22 -2.72
N MET A 102 7.40 -1.33 -2.44
CA MET A 102 7.92 -2.69 -2.65
C MET A 102 8.24 -2.95 -4.13
N LEU A 103 7.30 -2.65 -5.03
CA LEU A 103 7.48 -2.83 -6.47
C LEU A 103 8.63 -1.99 -7.02
N LYS A 104 8.75 -0.73 -6.58
CA LYS A 104 9.87 0.15 -6.96
C LYS A 104 11.23 -0.43 -6.54
N ASN A 105 11.31 -0.94 -5.31
CA ASN A 105 12.55 -1.56 -4.80
C ASN A 105 12.91 -2.84 -5.57
N ALA A 106 11.93 -3.71 -5.82
CA ALA A 106 12.14 -4.95 -6.58
C ALA A 106 12.63 -4.66 -8.01
N LEU A 107 12.04 -3.66 -8.68
CA LEU A 107 12.49 -3.22 -10.01
C LEU A 107 13.91 -2.65 -9.99
N PHE A 108 14.27 -1.89 -8.96
CA PHE A 108 15.61 -1.35 -8.80
C PHE A 108 16.67 -2.46 -8.60
N GLU A 109 16.37 -3.45 -7.75
CA GLU A 109 17.25 -4.61 -7.55
C GLU A 109 17.41 -5.44 -8.83
N PHE A 110 16.31 -5.69 -9.53
CA PHE A 110 16.34 -6.40 -10.81
C PHE A 110 17.17 -5.65 -11.86
N TYR A 111 17.00 -4.32 -11.95
CA TYR A 111 17.80 -3.47 -12.82
C TYR A 111 19.31 -3.55 -12.48
N ASN A 112 19.66 -3.54 -11.20
CA ASN A 112 21.05 -3.68 -10.76
C ASN A 112 21.62 -5.06 -11.13
N LEU A 113 20.87 -6.14 -10.99
CA LEU A 113 21.30 -7.49 -11.41
C LEU A 113 21.56 -7.57 -12.92
N LEU A 114 20.72 -6.94 -13.74
CA LEU A 114 20.91 -6.88 -15.20
C LEU A 114 22.15 -6.05 -15.60
N ASN A 115 22.47 -5.01 -14.83
CA ASN A 115 23.67 -4.19 -15.07
C ASN A 115 24.95 -4.90 -14.62
N ILE A 116 24.94 -5.56 -13.46
CA ILE A 116 26.11 -6.28 -12.92
C ILE A 116 26.46 -7.49 -13.80
N SER A 117 25.45 -8.15 -14.40
CA SER A 117 25.65 -9.30 -15.28
C SER A 117 26.09 -8.95 -16.72
N GLY A 118 26.21 -7.66 -17.07
CA GLY A 118 26.58 -7.23 -18.42
C GLY A 118 25.51 -7.49 -19.50
N PHE A 119 24.31 -7.93 -19.10
CA PHE A 119 23.22 -8.33 -20.00
C PHE A 119 22.76 -7.18 -20.92
N LEU A 120 22.76 -5.93 -20.41
CA LEU A 120 22.43 -4.73 -21.19
C LEU A 120 23.55 -4.27 -22.14
N ILE A 121 24.82 -4.62 -21.88
CA ILE A 121 25.95 -4.28 -22.75
C ILE A 121 25.94 -5.19 -24.00
N HIS A 122 25.55 -6.44 -23.82
CA HIS A 122 25.50 -7.41 -24.91
C HIS A 122 24.34 -7.17 -25.90
N TYR A 123 23.21 -6.61 -25.45
CA TYR A 123 22.05 -6.32 -26.31
C TYR A 123 22.21 -5.05 -27.16
N ARG A 124 23.00 -4.05 -26.72
CA ARG A 124 23.30 -2.87 -27.54
C ARG A 124 24.16 -3.16 -28.77
N GLY A 125 24.92 -4.26 -28.76
CA GLY A 125 25.68 -4.72 -29.94
C GLY A 125 24.83 -5.43 -30.99
N ILE A 126 23.65 -5.94 -30.63
CA ILE A 126 22.77 -6.71 -31.53
C ILE A 126 21.77 -5.82 -32.27
N LEU A 127 21.49 -4.62 -31.76
CA LEU A 127 20.55 -3.65 -32.37
C LEU A 127 21.24 -2.58 -33.25
N GLN A 128 22.55 -2.69 -33.48
CA GLN A 128 23.31 -1.81 -34.39
C GLN A 128 23.79 -2.51 -35.67
N HIS A 129 23.30 -3.71 -35.95
CA HIS A 129 23.49 -4.47 -37.20
C HIS A 129 22.15 -4.95 -37.72
#